data_AF-A0AAW9KM65-F1
#
_entry.id   AF-A0AAW9KM65-F1
#
_cell.length_a   1.000
_cell.length_b   1.000
_cell.length_c   1.000
_cell.angle_alpha   90.00
_cell.angle_beta   90.00
_cell.angle_gamma   90.00
#
_symmetry.space_group_name_H-M   'P 1'
#
loop_
_entity.id
_entity.type
_entity.pdbx_description
1 polymer ?
#
loop_
_entity_poly.entity_id
_entity_poly.type
_entity_poly.pdbx_seq_one_letter_code
_entity_poly.pdbx_strand_id
1 'polypeptide(L)'
;MRAVTTQLAEKAQSIFADLGYTVSRDGPEFRAERKWRVVYVTASADPESIPERGDYRCFVTWSESVTDLRSRLERVEPDYEWAVIGVEDRDADEYEVHTESTAA
;
A
#
# COMPACT_ATOMS: atom_id res chain seq x y z
N MET A 1 1.26 0.11 -18.73
CA MET A 1 1.74 0.46 -17.38
C MET A 1 2.21 -0.78 -16.60
N ARG A 2 3.24 -1.51 -17.06
CA ARG A 2 3.76 -2.72 -16.35
C ARG A 2 5.07 -2.47 -15.58
N ALA A 3 5.90 -1.55 -16.05
CA ALA A 3 7.17 -1.23 -15.39
C ALA A 3 6.96 -0.50 -14.05
N VAL A 4 6.00 0.43 -14.00
CA VAL A 4 5.71 1.26 -12.81
C VAL A 4 5.19 0.41 -11.65
N THR A 5 4.23 -0.49 -11.92
CA THR A 5 3.67 -1.40 -10.92
C THR A 5 4.70 -2.41 -10.41
N THR A 6 5.67 -2.79 -11.24
CA THR A 6 6.75 -3.70 -10.82
C THR A 6 7.69 -3.01 -9.84
N GLN A 7 8.13 -1.77 -10.13
CA GLN A 7 8.99 -1.00 -9.23
C GLN A 7 8.32 -0.68 -7.88
N LEU A 8 7.06 -0.24 -7.90
CA LEU A 8 6.28 -0.02 -6.68
C LEU A 8 6.19 -1.31 -5.86
N ALA A 9 5.94 -2.45 -6.50
CA ALA A 9 5.84 -3.72 -5.81
C ALA A 9 7.19 -4.18 -5.23
N GLU A 10 8.31 -3.92 -5.90
CA GLU A 10 9.66 -4.21 -5.37
C GLU A 10 9.97 -3.36 -4.14
N LYS A 11 9.76 -2.04 -4.21
CA LYS A 11 9.94 -1.14 -3.06
C LYS A 11 9.06 -1.53 -1.89
N ALA A 12 7.78 -1.79 -2.16
CA ALA A 12 6.84 -2.17 -1.14
C ALA A 12 7.22 -3.51 -0.48
N GLN A 13 7.66 -4.51 -1.26
CA GLN A 13 8.18 -5.77 -0.70
C GLN A 13 9.36 -5.52 0.25
N SER A 14 10.30 -4.65 -0.12
CA SER A 14 11.45 -4.28 0.74
C SER A 14 11.01 -3.60 2.03
N ILE A 15 10.08 -2.65 1.97
CA ILE A 15 9.54 -1.96 3.16
C ILE A 15 8.89 -2.96 4.11
N PHE A 16 8.02 -3.83 3.61
CA PHE A 16 7.34 -4.84 4.44
C PHE A 16 8.33 -5.88 5.01
N ALA A 17 9.33 -6.28 4.23
CA ALA A 17 10.39 -7.16 4.72
C ALA A 17 11.21 -6.52 5.85
N ASP A 18 11.54 -5.23 5.72
CA ASP A 18 12.24 -4.44 6.76
C ASP A 18 11.40 -4.31 8.04
N LEU A 19 10.09 -4.11 7.90
CA LEU A 19 9.12 -4.10 9.01
C LEU A 19 8.90 -5.50 9.64
N GLY A 20 9.53 -6.56 9.11
CA GLY A 20 9.45 -7.92 9.61
C GLY A 20 8.18 -8.69 9.21
N TYR A 21 7.57 -8.32 8.09
CA TYR A 21 6.49 -9.09 7.47
C TYR A 21 7.07 -10.10 6.47
N THR A 22 6.41 -11.25 6.35
CA THR A 22 6.65 -12.20 5.27
C THR A 22 5.77 -11.84 4.09
N VAL A 23 6.38 -11.51 2.96
CA VAL A 23 5.65 -11.09 1.77
C VAL A 23 5.46 -12.26 0.81
N SER A 24 4.20 -12.54 0.47
CA SER A 24 3.78 -13.56 -0.49
C SER A 24 3.05 -12.88 -1.64
N ARG A 25 3.59 -12.96 -2.86
CA ARG A 25 2.94 -12.40 -4.05
C ARG A 25 1.78 -13.32 -4.49
N ASP A 26 0.57 -12.75 -4.59
CA ASP A 26 -0.63 -13.46 -5.06
C ASP A 26 -1.22 -12.70 -6.25
N GLY A 27 -0.66 -12.95 -7.44
CA GLY A 27 -1.08 -12.28 -8.68
C GLY A 27 -0.62 -10.81 -8.78
N PRO A 28 -1.52 -9.86 -9.11
CA PRO A 28 -1.19 -8.44 -9.23
C PRO A 28 -1.06 -7.72 -7.87
N GLU A 29 -1.57 -8.32 -6.81
CA GLU A 29 -1.45 -7.86 -5.42
C GLU A 29 -0.45 -8.77 -4.68
N PHE A 30 0.01 -8.32 -3.51
CA PHE A 30 0.79 -9.19 -2.63
C PHE A 30 0.32 -9.07 -1.20
N ARG A 31 0.53 -10.12 -0.43
CA ARG A 31 0.08 -10.27 0.94
C ARG A 31 1.28 -10.21 1.87
N ALA A 32 1.28 -9.28 2.81
CA ALA A 32 2.28 -9.18 3.85
C ALA A 32 1.72 -9.79 5.15
N GLU A 33 2.31 -10.89 5.59
CA GLU A 33 1.85 -11.67 6.74
C GLU A 33 2.78 -11.49 7.93
N ARG A 34 2.21 -11.25 9.11
CA ARG A 34 2.91 -11.23 10.39
C ARG A 34 2.09 -12.02 11.39
N LYS A 35 2.74 -12.52 12.45
CA LYS A 35 2.15 -13.47 13.42
C LYS A 35 0.77 -13.10 13.97
N TRP A 36 0.39 -11.83 13.94
CA TRP A 36 -0.88 -11.33 14.48
C TRP A 36 -1.80 -10.71 13.41
N ARG A 37 -1.31 -10.43 12.19
CA ARG A 37 -2.06 -9.69 11.16
C ARG A 37 -1.63 -10.04 9.73
N VAL A 38 -2.57 -9.91 8.83
CA VAL A 38 -2.39 -10.04 7.38
C VAL A 38 -2.74 -8.70 6.74
N VAL A 39 -1.80 -8.13 5.99
CA VAL A 39 -2.00 -6.88 5.26
C VAL A 39 -2.01 -7.18 3.77
N TYR A 40 -3.07 -6.77 3.08
CA TYR A 40 -3.17 -6.85 1.63
C TYR A 40 -2.55 -5.60 1.02
N VAL A 41 -1.53 -5.78 0.20
CA VAL A 41 -0.76 -4.67 -0.36
C VAL A 41 -1.05 -4.54 -1.85
N THR A 42 -1.52 -3.35 -2.23
CA THR A 42 -1.81 -2.97 -3.61
C THR A 42 -0.79 -1.93 -4.06
N ALA A 43 0.18 -2.35 -4.88
CA ALA A 43 1.19 -1.47 -5.46
C ALA A 43 0.71 -0.95 -6.82
N SER A 44 0.01 0.19 -6.82
CA SER A 44 -0.46 0.85 -8.05
C SER A 44 -0.44 2.35 -7.88
N ALA A 45 0.01 3.06 -8.93
CA ALA A 45 -0.03 4.52 -8.98
C ALA A 45 -1.48 5.04 -8.94
N ASP A 46 -2.36 4.34 -9.65
CA ASP A 46 -3.80 4.58 -9.65
C ASP A 46 -4.52 3.22 -9.66
N PRO A 47 -5.04 2.75 -8.52
CA PRO A 47 -5.89 1.57 -8.51
C PRO A 47 -7.25 1.94 -9.10
N GLU A 48 -7.60 1.36 -10.26
CA GLU A 48 -8.88 1.63 -10.94
C GLU A 48 -10.08 1.39 -10.02
N SER A 49 -9.99 0.36 -9.17
CA SER A 49 -10.98 0.02 -8.15
C SER A 49 -10.30 -0.15 -6.79
N ILE A 50 -10.91 0.44 -5.76
CA ILE A 50 -10.58 0.21 -4.35
C ILE A 50 -11.20 -1.14 -3.97
N PRO A 51 -10.41 -2.18 -3.66
CA PRO A 51 -11.01 -3.49 -3.48
C PRO A 51 -11.72 -3.58 -2.13
N GLU A 52 -12.86 -4.27 -2.10
CA GLU A 52 -13.76 -4.31 -0.95
C GLU A 52 -13.43 -5.42 0.08
N ARG A 53 -12.32 -6.14 -0.11
CA ARG A 53 -11.98 -7.33 0.70
C ARG A 53 -10.62 -7.19 1.38
N GLY A 54 -10.57 -7.57 2.66
CA GLY A 54 -9.38 -7.66 3.52
C GLY A 54 -9.57 -6.86 4.81
N ASP A 55 -9.11 -7.39 5.95
CA ASP A 55 -9.20 -6.69 7.25
C ASP A 55 -8.26 -5.47 7.33
N TYR A 56 -7.07 -5.59 6.70
CA TYR A 56 -6.06 -4.54 6.65
C TYR A 56 -5.52 -4.39 5.24
N ARG A 57 -5.57 -3.17 4.70
CA ARG A 57 -5.04 -2.85 3.37
C ARG A 57 -3.94 -1.81 3.42
N CYS A 58 -2.95 -1.98 2.56
CA CYS A 58 -1.91 -1.01 2.35
C CYS A 58 -1.78 -0.70 0.86
N PHE A 59 -1.91 0.56 0.50
CA PHE A 59 -1.76 1.01 -0.88
C PHE A 59 -0.40 1.66 -1.04
N VAL A 60 0.42 1.17 -1.96
CA VAL A 60 1.73 1.77 -2.23
C VAL A 60 1.66 2.47 -3.58
N THR A 61 1.96 3.77 -3.55
CA THR A 61 1.92 4.67 -4.69
C THR A 61 3.11 5.63 -4.65
N TRP A 62 3.28 6.45 -5.68
CA TRP A 62 4.29 7.50 -5.69
C TRP A 62 3.92 8.59 -4.70
N SER A 63 4.89 9.19 -4.03
CA SER A 63 4.67 10.28 -3.07
C SER A 63 3.79 11.41 -3.63
N GLU A 64 3.92 11.73 -4.93
CA GLU A 64 3.07 12.71 -5.62
C GLU A 64 1.58 12.32 -5.72
N SER A 65 1.27 11.02 -5.76
CA SER A 65 -0.08 10.48 -5.91
C SER A 65 -0.73 10.11 -4.58
N VAL A 66 0.02 10.11 -3.48
CA VAL A 66 -0.47 9.78 -2.13
C VAL A 66 -1.66 10.63 -1.72
N THR A 67 -1.58 11.95 -1.93
CA THR A 67 -2.63 12.88 -1.51
C THR A 67 -3.95 12.60 -2.24
N ASP A 68 -3.87 12.27 -3.52
CA ASP A 68 -5.05 11.98 -4.35
C ASP A 68 -5.68 10.64 -3.92
N LEU A 69 -4.85 9.60 -3.73
CA LEU A 69 -5.31 8.29 -3.30
C LEU A 69 -5.90 8.31 -1.88
N ARG A 70 -5.25 9.02 -0.95
CA ARG A 70 -5.77 9.23 0.40
C ARG A 70 -7.13 9.92 0.36
N SER A 71 -7.26 11.02 -0.38
CA SER A 71 -8.52 11.76 -0.51
C SER A 71 -9.63 10.87 -1.09
N ARG A 72 -9.28 9.93 -1.98
CA ARG A 72 -10.23 8.96 -2.54
C ARG A 72 -10.65 7.91 -1.51
N LEU A 73 -9.74 7.40 -0.69
CA LEU A 73 -10.05 6.47 0.40
C LEU A 73 -10.92 7.14 1.48
N GLU A 74 -10.59 8.36 1.87
CA GLU A 74 -11.38 9.17 2.81
C GLU A 74 -12.80 9.49 2.28
N ARG A 75 -13.01 9.51 0.96
CA ARG A 75 -14.34 9.68 0.35
C ARG A 75 -15.13 8.39 0.23
N VAL A 76 -14.44 7.26 0.07
CA VAL A 76 -15.07 5.93 -0.05
C VAL A 76 -15.42 5.38 1.32
N GLU A 77 -14.69 5.78 2.38
CA GLU A 77 -14.85 5.31 3.76
C GLU A 77 -14.98 3.77 3.82
N PRO A 78 -13.95 3.04 3.35
CA PRO A 78 -14.02 1.58 3.33
C PRO A 78 -14.15 1.00 4.74
N ASP A 79 -14.87 -0.11 4.88
CA ASP A 79 -15.12 -0.80 6.17
C ASP A 79 -13.89 -1.57 6.71
N TYR A 80 -12.68 -1.23 6.24
CA TYR A 80 -11.43 -1.86 6.63
C TYR A 80 -10.37 -0.81 6.94
N GLU A 81 -9.40 -1.18 7.79
CA GLU A 81 -8.31 -0.27 8.12
C GLU A 81 -7.31 -0.21 6.95
N TRP A 82 -7.01 1.02 6.50
CA TRP A 82 -6.12 1.25 5.38
C TRP A 82 -4.94 2.16 5.73
N ALA A 83 -3.85 1.95 5.01
CA ALA A 83 -2.68 2.81 4.99
C ALA A 83 -2.23 3.08 3.55
N VAL A 84 -1.72 4.27 3.28
CA VAL A 84 -1.11 4.65 2.01
C VAL A 84 0.38 4.90 2.24
N ILE A 85 1.24 4.26 1.47
CA ILE A 85 2.69 4.47 1.49
C ILE A 85 3.09 5.21 0.21
N GLY A 86 3.66 6.39 0.37
CA GLY A 86 4.34 7.15 -0.68
C GLY A 86 5.78 6.73 -0.79
N VAL A 87 6.19 6.30 -1.98
CA VAL A 87 7.60 6.06 -2.30
C VAL A 87 8.07 7.06 -3.35
N GLU A 88 9.32 7.51 -3.24
CA GLU A 88 9.95 8.37 -4.25
C GLU A 88 10.66 7.55 -5.34
N ASP A 89 10.89 8.14 -6.51
CA ASP A 89 11.58 7.47 -7.61
C ASP A 89 13.08 7.29 -7.34
N ARG A 90 13.55 6.08 -7.66
CA ARG A 90 14.90 5.53 -7.81
C ARG A 90 16.05 5.77 -6.84
N ASP A 91 16.08 6.77 -5.97
CA ASP A 91 17.31 7.02 -5.18
C ASP A 91 17.09 7.41 -3.71
N ALA A 92 15.85 7.60 -3.27
CA ALA A 92 15.54 7.78 -1.86
C ALA A 92 15.01 6.46 -1.25
N ASP A 93 15.68 6.00 -0.19
CA ASP A 93 15.20 4.96 0.73
C ASP A 93 14.06 5.50 1.65
N GLU A 94 13.66 6.75 1.46
CA GLU A 94 12.62 7.42 2.23
C GLU A 94 11.24 7.04 1.70
N TYR A 95 10.33 6.72 2.64
CA TYR A 95 8.92 6.47 2.35
C TYR A 95 8.05 7.16 3.41
N GLU A 96 6.91 7.69 3.00
CA GLU A 96 5.94 8.32 3.89
C GLU A 96 4.74 7.40 4.08
N VAL A 97 4.28 7.21 5.31
CA VAL A 97 3.14 6.36 5.64
C VAL A 97 2.00 7.23 6.16
N HIS A 98 0.86 7.21 5.47
CA HIS A 98 -0.39 7.81 5.93
C HIS A 98 -1.37 6.72 6.29
N THR A 99 -1.76 6.63 7.55
CA THR A 99 -2.85 5.74 7.97
C THR A 99 -4.14 6.53 8.08
N GLU A 100 -5.28 5.86 7.97
CA GLU A 100 -6.50 6.44 8.52
C GLU A 100 -6.25 6.71 10.01
N SER A 101 -6.34 7.97 10.42
CA SER A 101 -6.31 8.29 11.84
C SER A 101 -7.70 7.98 12.36
N THR A 102 -7.91 6.74 12.80
CA THR A 102 -9.08 6.41 13.60
C THR A 102 -8.92 7.18 14.91
N ALA A 103 -9.38 8.43 14.91
CA ALA A 103 -9.55 9.21 16.12
C ALA A 103 -10.56 8.45 16.97
N ALA A 104 -10.07 7.97 18.12
CA ALA A 104 -10.87 7.37 19.18
C ALA A 104 -11.95 8.32 19.71
#